data_AF-A0A7T0FZ85-F1
#
_entry.id   AF-A0A7T0FZ85-F1
#
_cell.length_a   1.000
_cell.length_b   1.000
_cell.length_c   1.000
_cell.angle_alpha   90.00
_cell.angle_beta   90.00
_cell.angle_gamma   90.00
#
_symmetry.space_group_name_H-M   'P 1'
#
loop_
_entity.id
_entity.type
_entity.pdbx_description
1 polymer ?
#
loop_
_entity_poly.entity_id
_entity_poly.type
_entity_poly.pdbx_seq_one_letter_code
_entity_poly.pdbx_strand_id
1 'polypeptide(L)'
;MPRLSLVVKYTIVLSFLIGVTPAQADPAIGQKLFSEKKCKLCHRIENPGTVFKPICPGLKGVKNRHSREWLTRWLKDPKAVWEENGADVQDINRRFFEYRGRKPGPRESFMATVIGKQIFLTDEEIRNLIDYLESL
;
A
#
# COMPACT_ATOMS: atom_id res chain seq x y z
N MET A 1 -21.90 69.80 12.59
CA MET A 1 -20.79 68.85 12.38
C MET A 1 -21.11 67.56 13.14
N PRO A 2 -20.95 66.36 12.54
CA PRO A 2 -21.55 65.10 13.02
C PRO A 2 -20.58 64.26 13.86
N ARG A 3 -21.10 63.33 14.67
CA ARG A 3 -20.43 62.04 15.01
C ARG A 3 -21.48 61.07 15.54
N LEU A 4 -22.03 60.26 14.64
CA LEU A 4 -21.66 58.86 14.40
C LEU A 4 -22.28 57.90 15.42
N SER A 5 -23.46 57.41 15.06
CA SER A 5 -24.05 56.18 15.59
C SER A 5 -23.22 54.98 15.09
N LEU A 6 -22.56 54.27 15.99
CA LEU A 6 -21.89 53.00 15.74
C LEU A 6 -21.92 52.30 17.12
N VAL A 7 -22.61 51.19 17.32
CA VAL A 7 -22.10 49.86 16.99
C VAL A 7 -23.25 48.94 16.57
N VAL A 8 -23.26 48.69 15.26
CA VAL A 8 -23.45 47.40 14.56
C VAL A 8 -24.00 46.24 15.38
N LYS A 9 -25.20 45.82 14.98
CA LYS A 9 -25.93 44.60 15.31
C LYS A 9 -25.01 43.38 15.34
N TYR A 10 -25.02 42.65 16.47
CA TYR A 10 -24.43 41.33 16.62
C TYR A 10 -25.11 40.32 15.67
N THR A 11 -24.69 40.28 14.41
CA THR A 11 -24.91 39.09 13.57
C THR A 11 -23.99 38.00 14.10
N ILE A 12 -24.58 37.06 14.83
CA ILE A 12 -23.96 35.77 15.15
C ILE A 12 -23.66 35.10 13.81
N VAL A 13 -22.43 35.24 13.33
CA VAL A 13 -21.90 34.36 12.30
C VAL A 13 -21.69 33.03 13.02
N LEU A 14 -22.68 32.14 12.90
CA LEU A 14 -22.57 30.75 13.31
C LEU A 14 -21.56 30.10 12.36
N SER A 15 -20.28 30.33 12.62
CA SER A 15 -19.17 29.66 11.94
C SER A 15 -19.35 28.18 12.20
N PHE A 16 -19.93 27.51 11.20
CA PHE A 16 -20.08 26.07 11.15
C PHE A 16 -18.66 25.50 11.21
N LEU A 17 -18.23 25.11 12.41
CA LEU A 17 -17.08 24.25 12.63
C LEU A 17 -17.47 22.89 12.07
N ILE A 18 -17.45 22.77 10.74
CA ILE A 18 -17.42 21.47 10.08
C ILE A 18 -16.07 20.89 10.48
N GLY A 19 -16.08 20.12 11.56
CA GLY A 19 -15.03 19.17 11.84
C GLY A 19 -14.97 18.25 10.63
N VAL A 20 -14.08 18.57 9.68
CA VAL A 20 -13.64 17.62 8.67
C VAL A 20 -12.89 16.57 9.46
N THR A 21 -13.62 15.58 9.97
CA THR A 21 -13.00 14.37 10.48
C THR A 21 -12.28 13.77 9.27
N PRO A 22 -10.95 13.56 9.33
CA PRO A 22 -10.28 12.84 8.27
C PRO A 22 -11.03 11.52 8.10
N ALA A 23 -11.33 11.16 6.85
CA ALA A 23 -11.95 9.87 6.56
C ALA A 23 -11.10 8.79 7.26
N GLN A 24 -11.67 8.19 8.32
CA GLN A 24 -11.03 7.10 9.02
C GLN A 24 -10.77 6.00 7.99
N ALA A 25 -9.52 5.56 7.88
CA ALA A 25 -9.18 4.47 6.97
C ALA A 25 -10.13 3.28 7.23
N ASP A 26 -10.82 2.83 6.19
CA ASP A 26 -11.71 1.66 6.24
C ASP A 26 -11.00 0.47 5.58
N PRO A 27 -10.49 -0.51 6.36
CA PRO A 27 -9.86 -1.71 5.83
C PRO A 27 -10.74 -2.49 4.85
N ALA A 28 -12.07 -2.33 4.91
CA ALA A 28 -12.99 -2.98 3.97
C ALA A 28 -12.80 -2.49 2.52
N ILE A 29 -12.45 -1.21 2.33
CA ILE A 29 -12.15 -0.65 1.01
C ILE A 29 -10.91 -1.34 0.44
N GLY A 30 -9.84 -1.44 1.23
CA GLY A 30 -8.62 -2.13 0.84
C GLY A 30 -8.83 -3.63 0.59
N GLN A 31 -9.67 -4.29 1.39
CA GLN A 31 -10.04 -5.69 1.16
C GLN A 31 -10.77 -5.88 -0.18
N LYS A 32 -11.72 -5.00 -0.50
CA LYS A 32 -12.43 -5.01 -1.78
C LYS A 32 -11.46 -4.80 -2.94
N LEU A 33 -10.60 -3.78 -2.85
CA LEU A 33 -9.55 -3.50 -3.83
C LEU A 33 -8.62 -4.70 -4.04
N PHE A 34 -8.21 -5.39 -2.97
CA PHE A 34 -7.35 -6.56 -3.05
C PHE A 34 -7.97 -7.68 -3.90
N SER A 35 -9.29 -7.86 -3.83
CA SER A 35 -10.01 -8.81 -4.67
C SER A 35 -10.18 -8.29 -6.10
N GLU A 36 -10.59 -7.03 -6.29
CA GLU A 36 -10.89 -6.43 -7.60
C GLU A 36 -9.65 -6.28 -8.48
N LYS A 37 -8.52 -5.88 -7.87
CA LYS A 37 -7.21 -5.79 -8.53
C LYS A 37 -6.54 -7.16 -8.70
N LYS A 38 -7.23 -8.25 -8.34
CA LYS A 38 -6.80 -9.64 -8.52
C LYS A 38 -5.51 -10.00 -7.77
N CYS A 39 -5.17 -9.28 -6.69
CA CYS A 39 -3.97 -9.55 -5.88
C CYS A 39 -3.97 -10.99 -5.32
N LYS A 40 -5.16 -11.50 -4.98
CA LYS A 40 -5.38 -12.89 -4.52
C LYS A 40 -5.03 -13.97 -5.55
N LEU A 41 -4.83 -13.64 -6.83
CA LEU A 41 -4.37 -14.64 -7.80
C LEU A 41 -2.94 -15.08 -7.50
N CYS A 42 -2.10 -14.19 -6.99
CA CYS A 42 -0.69 -14.45 -6.73
C CYS A 42 -0.37 -14.55 -5.23
N HIS A 43 -1.03 -13.73 -4.41
CA HIS A 43 -0.79 -13.64 -2.97
C HIS A 43 -1.86 -14.36 -2.15
N ARG A 44 -1.47 -14.81 -0.95
CA ARG A 44 -2.36 -15.33 0.09
C ARG A 44 -2.14 -14.49 1.35
N ILE A 45 -3.22 -14.00 1.94
CA ILE A 45 -3.20 -13.07 3.09
C ILE A 45 -3.03 -13.82 4.41
N GLU A 46 -3.47 -15.07 4.45
CA GLU A 46 -3.34 -16.00 5.56
C GLU A 46 -1.92 -16.60 5.69
N ASN A 47 -1.15 -16.60 4.60
CA ASN A 47 0.19 -17.19 4.57
C ASN A 47 1.25 -16.17 4.98
N PRO A 48 2.31 -16.59 5.70
CA PRO A 48 3.47 -15.74 5.98
C PRO A 48 4.30 -15.49 4.71
N GLY A 49 5.13 -14.45 4.74
CA GLY A 49 6.02 -14.08 3.62
C GLY A 49 7.05 -15.15 3.24
N THR A 50 7.24 -16.17 4.07
CA THR A 50 8.10 -17.34 3.79
C THR A 50 7.42 -18.39 2.89
N VAL A 51 6.10 -18.30 2.68
CA VAL A 51 5.34 -19.25 1.86
C VAL A 51 5.00 -18.62 0.51
N PHE A 52 5.57 -19.14 -0.57
CA PHE A 52 5.37 -18.65 -1.95
C PHE A 52 4.37 -19.52 -2.72
N LYS A 53 3.14 -19.57 -2.22
CA LYS A 53 2.06 -20.36 -2.83
C LYS A 53 0.87 -19.45 -3.16
N PRO A 54 0.46 -19.31 -4.44
CA PRO A 54 0.92 -20.09 -5.60
C PRO A 54 2.24 -19.65 -6.25
N ILE A 55 2.56 -18.35 -6.27
CA ILE A 55 3.79 -17.84 -6.92
C ILE A 55 4.46 -16.67 -6.18
N CYS A 56 3.66 -15.84 -5.49
CA CYS A 56 4.17 -14.74 -4.67
C CYS A 56 4.19 -15.10 -3.17
N PRO A 57 4.98 -14.38 -2.35
CA PRO A 57 5.00 -14.60 -0.91
C PRO A 57 3.65 -14.26 -0.28
N GLY A 58 3.31 -14.95 0.80
CA GLY A 58 2.17 -14.58 1.63
C GLY A 58 2.30 -13.19 2.25
N LEU A 59 1.16 -12.56 2.54
CA LEU A 59 1.09 -11.18 3.03
C LEU A 59 0.81 -11.07 4.53
N LYS A 60 0.65 -12.19 5.25
CA LYS A 60 0.45 -12.15 6.71
C LYS A 60 1.61 -11.41 7.38
N GLY A 61 1.28 -10.43 8.21
CA GLY A 61 2.24 -9.61 8.94
C GLY A 61 3.24 -8.87 8.05
N VAL A 62 2.84 -8.43 6.84
CA VAL A 62 3.72 -7.70 5.92
C VAL A 62 4.25 -6.39 6.53
N LYS A 63 3.46 -5.73 7.37
CA LYS A 63 3.86 -4.54 8.14
C LYS A 63 5.08 -4.75 9.04
N ASN A 64 5.35 -5.99 9.45
CA ASN A 64 6.49 -6.33 10.29
C ASN A 64 7.77 -6.53 9.48
N ARG A 65 7.67 -6.58 8.13
CA ARG A 65 8.80 -6.82 7.22
C ARG A 65 9.17 -5.58 6.41
N HIS A 66 8.18 -4.78 6.06
CA HIS A 66 8.37 -3.61 5.21
C HIS A 66 7.66 -2.40 5.81
N SER A 67 8.31 -1.24 5.73
CA SER A 67 7.70 0.01 6.16
C SER A 67 6.57 0.43 5.22
N ARG A 68 5.69 1.30 5.69
CA ARG A 68 4.62 1.90 4.89
C ARG A 68 5.16 2.65 3.68
N GLU A 69 6.29 3.36 3.83
CA GLU A 69 6.97 4.06 2.76
C GLU A 69 7.50 3.09 1.70
N TRP A 70 8.07 1.96 2.14
CA TRP A 70 8.51 0.92 1.22
C TRP A 70 7.33 0.30 0.45
N LEU A 71 6.23 -0.04 1.14
CA LEU A 71 5.03 -0.58 0.51
C LEU A 71 4.41 0.41 -0.49
N THR A 72 4.42 1.70 -0.17
CA THR A 72 3.93 2.76 -1.06
C THR A 72 4.74 2.81 -2.34
N ARG A 73 6.08 2.84 -2.24
CA ARG A 73 6.96 2.85 -3.42
C ARG A 73 6.82 1.57 -4.24
N TRP A 74 6.78 0.42 -3.56
CA TRP A 74 6.62 -0.88 -4.20
C TRP A 74 5.32 -1.01 -4.98
N LEU A 75 4.18 -0.59 -4.40
CA LEU A 75 2.89 -0.64 -5.10
C LEU A 75 2.80 0.38 -6.24
N LYS A 76 3.57 1.47 -6.20
CA LYS A 76 3.59 2.52 -7.22
C LYS A 76 4.43 2.14 -8.43
N ASP A 77 5.66 1.71 -8.20
CA ASP A 77 6.59 1.28 -9.24
C ASP A 77 7.52 0.18 -8.71
N PRO A 78 7.08 -1.08 -8.73
CA PRO A 78 7.90 -2.16 -8.22
C PRO A 78 9.11 -2.44 -9.12
N LYS A 79 9.12 -1.95 -10.38
CA LYS A 79 10.29 -2.04 -11.28
C LYS A 79 11.40 -1.13 -10.79
N ALA A 80 11.09 0.15 -10.55
CA ALA A 80 12.07 1.09 -9.99
C ALA A 80 12.61 0.59 -8.64
N VAL A 81 11.74 0.16 -7.71
CA VAL A 81 12.20 -0.36 -6.41
C VAL A 81 13.05 -1.62 -6.56
N TRP A 82 12.73 -2.50 -7.52
CA TRP A 82 13.56 -3.68 -7.78
C TRP A 82 14.95 -3.33 -8.30
N GLU A 83 15.05 -2.35 -9.19
CA GLU A 83 16.31 -1.89 -9.77
C GLU A 83 17.23 -1.23 -8.73
N GLU A 84 16.66 -0.60 -7.68
CA GLU A 84 17.43 -0.11 -6.52
C GLU A 84 18.18 -1.24 -5.79
N ASN A 85 17.69 -2.49 -5.88
CA ASN A 85 18.31 -3.68 -5.31
C ASN A 85 18.66 -3.56 -3.80
N GLY A 86 17.82 -2.85 -3.04
CA GLY A 86 17.97 -2.69 -1.60
C GLY A 86 17.76 -3.98 -0.78
N ALA A 87 17.95 -3.92 0.53
CA ALA A 87 17.89 -5.09 1.42
C ALA A 87 16.57 -5.88 1.32
N ASP A 88 15.43 -5.20 1.21
CA ASP A 88 14.11 -5.85 1.04
C ASP A 88 14.02 -6.64 -0.27
N VAL A 89 14.54 -6.08 -1.37
CA VAL A 89 14.56 -6.73 -2.68
C VAL A 89 15.45 -7.96 -2.65
N GLN A 90 16.64 -7.83 -2.04
CA GLN A 90 17.56 -8.93 -1.86
C GLN A 90 16.96 -10.06 -1.02
N ASP A 91 16.24 -9.72 0.06
CA ASP A 91 15.51 -10.69 0.89
C ASP A 91 14.40 -11.39 0.11
N ILE A 92 13.53 -10.65 -0.59
CA ILE A 92 12.46 -11.22 -1.41
C ILE A 92 13.04 -12.18 -2.47
N ASN A 93 14.10 -11.75 -3.16
CA ASN A 93 14.75 -12.55 -4.20
C ASN A 93 15.35 -13.84 -3.61
N ARG A 94 16.09 -13.73 -2.50
CA ARG A 94 16.65 -14.89 -1.80
C ARG A 94 15.55 -15.89 -1.44
N ARG A 95 14.49 -15.45 -0.77
CA ARG A 95 13.37 -16.32 -0.34
C ARG A 95 12.65 -16.98 -1.51
N PHE A 96 12.48 -16.27 -2.63
CA PHE A 96 11.88 -16.83 -3.84
C PHE A 96 12.69 -18.02 -4.37
N PHE A 97 14.02 -17.88 -4.41
CA PHE A 97 14.92 -18.92 -4.89
C PHE A 97 15.07 -20.09 -3.92
N GLU A 98 15.15 -19.81 -2.62
CA GLU A 98 15.09 -20.82 -1.55
C GLU A 98 13.82 -21.67 -1.66
N TYR A 99 12.66 -21.04 -1.80
CA TYR A 99 11.39 -21.75 -1.98
C TYR A 99 11.38 -22.64 -3.23
N ARG A 100 12.02 -22.20 -4.33
CA ARG A 100 12.13 -22.96 -5.57
C ARG A 100 13.21 -24.04 -5.53
N GLY A 101 13.96 -24.16 -4.44
CA GLY A 101 15.07 -25.12 -4.30
C GLY A 101 16.18 -24.90 -5.33
N ARG A 102 16.36 -23.66 -5.82
CA ARG A 102 17.32 -23.35 -6.90
C ARG A 102 18.11 -22.07 -6.59
N LYS A 103 19.29 -21.91 -7.19
CA LYS A 103 20.07 -20.67 -7.06
C LYS A 103 19.55 -19.57 -8.00
N PRO A 104 19.77 -18.28 -7.69
CA PRO A 104 19.42 -17.18 -8.58
C PRO A 104 20.09 -17.28 -9.96
N GLY A 105 19.30 -17.20 -11.03
CA GLY A 105 19.78 -17.24 -12.43
C GLY A 105 19.67 -15.89 -13.15
N PRO A 106 20.54 -15.58 -14.14
CA PRO A 106 20.59 -14.26 -14.81
C PRO A 106 19.32 -13.83 -15.55
N ARG A 107 18.50 -14.80 -16.01
CA ARG A 107 17.22 -14.56 -16.71
C ARG A 107 15.99 -14.88 -15.86
N GLU A 108 16.19 -15.27 -14.60
CA GLU A 108 15.11 -15.74 -13.72
C GLU A 108 14.89 -14.80 -12.52
N SER A 109 15.16 -13.50 -12.65
CA SER A 109 14.81 -12.60 -11.55
C SER A 109 13.30 -12.71 -11.26
N PHE A 110 12.93 -12.68 -9.98
CA PHE A 110 11.54 -12.61 -9.53
C PHE A 110 10.75 -11.57 -10.33
N MET A 111 11.42 -10.47 -10.67
CA MET A 111 10.98 -9.43 -11.60
C MET A 111 10.44 -9.96 -12.94
N ALA A 112 11.25 -10.74 -13.66
CA ALA A 112 10.91 -11.27 -14.99
C ALA A 112 9.73 -12.25 -14.96
N THR A 113 9.51 -12.92 -13.82
CA THR A 113 8.47 -13.95 -13.69
C THR A 113 7.14 -13.40 -13.15
N VAL A 114 7.20 -12.38 -12.29
CA VAL A 114 6.07 -12.00 -11.43
C VAL A 114 5.69 -10.54 -11.58
N ILE A 115 6.67 -9.65 -11.50
CA ILE A 115 6.39 -8.21 -11.37
C ILE A 115 6.12 -7.54 -12.73
N GLY A 116 6.49 -8.16 -13.85
CA GLY A 116 6.19 -7.68 -15.21
C GLY A 116 4.69 -7.55 -15.56
N LYS A 117 3.77 -8.01 -14.71
CA LYS A 117 2.31 -7.83 -14.86
C LYS A 117 1.82 -6.68 -13.96
N GLN A 118 2.35 -5.48 -14.19
CA GLN A 118 2.05 -4.31 -13.38
C GLN A 118 0.54 -4.07 -13.27
N ILE A 119 0.06 -3.94 -12.04
CA ILE A 119 -1.29 -3.46 -11.73
C ILE A 119 -1.17 -1.96 -11.52
N PHE A 120 -1.95 -1.17 -12.27
CA PHE A 120 -2.01 0.27 -12.04
C PHE A 120 -2.92 0.58 -10.85
N LEU A 121 -2.36 1.30 -9.88
CA LEU A 121 -3.04 1.74 -8.67
C LEU A 121 -2.93 3.26 -8.52
N THR A 122 -4.02 3.91 -8.14
CA THR A 122 -3.98 5.33 -7.75
C THR A 122 -3.34 5.48 -6.37
N ASP A 123 -2.89 6.70 -6.03
CA ASP A 123 -2.33 6.96 -4.69
C ASP A 123 -3.36 6.67 -3.58
N GLU A 124 -4.66 6.83 -3.84
CA GLU A 124 -5.73 6.47 -2.91
C GLU A 124 -5.90 4.96 -2.78
N GLU A 125 -5.88 4.23 -3.90
CA GLU A 125 -5.94 2.76 -3.89
C GLU A 125 -4.74 2.16 -3.14
N ILE A 126 -3.54 2.73 -3.32
CA ILE A 126 -2.33 2.32 -2.60
C ILE A 126 -2.53 2.51 -1.09
N ARG A 127 -3.00 3.69 -0.66
CA ARG A 127 -3.26 3.96 0.77
C ARG A 127 -4.23 2.95 1.36
N ASN A 128 -5.39 2.77 0.72
CA ASN A 128 -6.43 1.85 1.18
C ASN A 128 -5.94 0.39 1.23
N LEU A 129 -5.14 -0.05 0.26
CA LEU A 129 -4.53 -1.38 0.26
C LEU A 129 -3.56 -1.55 1.43
N ILE A 130 -2.71 -0.56 1.71
CA ILE A 130 -1.77 -0.64 2.83
C ILE A 130 -2.53 -0.67 4.15
N ASP A 131 -3.56 0.17 4.33
CA ASP A 131 -4.39 0.17 5.55
C ASP A 131 -5.03 -1.19 5.79
N TYR A 132 -5.53 -1.83 4.73
CA TYR A 132 -6.01 -3.20 4.82
C TYR A 132 -4.90 -4.17 5.23
N LEU A 133 -3.74 -4.15 4.58
CA LEU A 133 -2.63 -5.06 4.89
C LEU A 133 -2.07 -4.86 6.31
N GLU A 134 -2.12 -3.64 6.84
CA GLU A 134 -1.70 -3.33 8.21
C GLU A 134 -2.72 -3.79 9.26
N SER A 135 -3.98 -3.97 8.87
CA SER A 135 -5.04 -4.54 9.73
C SER A 135 -4.95 -6.07 9.90
N LEU A 136 -4.14 -6.76 9.08
CA LEU A 136 -4.00 -8.23 9.04
C LEU A 136 -2.93 -8.82 9.98
#